data_AF-A0A011PXT1-F1
#
_entry.id   AF-A0A011PXT1-F1
#
_cell.length_a   1.000
_cell.length_b   1.000
_cell.length_c   1.000
_cell.angle_alpha   90.00
_cell.angle_beta   90.00
_cell.angle_gamma   90.00
#
_symmetry.space_group_name_H-M   'P 1'
#
loop_
_entity.id
_entity.type
_entity.pdbx_description
1 polymer ?
#
loop_
_entity_poly.entity_id
_entity_poly.type
_entity_poly.pdbx_seq_one_letter_code
_entity_poly.pdbx_strand_id
1 'polypeptide(L)'
;MPRPGAGAASSVNVVGRIKLVNPPEGDLLRGDDGLFRTRNAQPAIVDETVQVEPGALEGSNVNSVDAMVRMISLARQFELQVRMLQTAEANARAATALLTMNR
;
A
#
# COMPACT_ATOMS: atom_id res chain seq x y z
N MET A 1 49.88 37.48 -19.07
CA MET A 1 48.96 36.81 -20.02
C MET A 1 48.36 35.59 -19.31
N PRO A 2 47.07 35.62 -18.89
CA PRO A 2 46.42 34.48 -18.23
C PRO A 2 45.70 33.58 -19.24
N ARG A 3 45.60 32.29 -18.93
CA ARG A 3 45.09 31.21 -19.81
C ARG A 3 43.56 31.31 -20.00
N PRO A 4 43.03 31.11 -21.22
CA PRO A 4 41.60 30.99 -21.47
C PRO A 4 41.15 29.58 -21.04
N GLY A 5 40.52 29.50 -19.87
CA GLY A 5 40.14 28.23 -19.26
C GLY A 5 39.30 28.38 -17.99
N ALA A 6 38.39 29.35 -17.97
CA ALA A 6 37.32 29.38 -16.98
C ALA A 6 36.03 29.15 -17.77
N GLY A 7 35.57 27.90 -17.80
CA GLY A 7 34.24 27.56 -18.28
C GLY A 7 33.24 28.51 -17.66
N ALA A 8 32.34 29.05 -18.48
CA ALA A 8 31.32 29.98 -18.06
C ALA A 8 30.68 29.46 -16.76
N ALA A 9 30.81 30.22 -15.67
CA ALA A 9 30.08 29.97 -14.45
C ALA A 9 28.61 29.86 -14.87
N SER A 10 28.05 28.65 -14.84
CA SER A 10 26.65 28.43 -15.17
C SER A 10 25.85 29.27 -14.18
N SER A 11 25.29 30.38 -14.65
CA SER A 11 24.42 31.21 -13.84
C SER A 11 23.18 30.37 -13.51
N VAL A 12 23.14 29.84 -12.29
CA VAL A 12 21.98 29.11 -11.79
C VAL A 12 20.89 30.16 -11.56
N ASN A 13 20.02 30.33 -12.56
CA ASN A 13 18.82 31.13 -12.40
C ASN A 13 17.73 30.24 -11.78
N VAL A 14 17.23 30.61 -10.60
CA VAL A 14 16.18 29.86 -9.91
C VAL A 14 14.86 30.12 -10.60
N VAL A 15 14.34 29.13 -11.33
CA VAL A 15 13.08 29.24 -12.10
C VAL A 15 11.85 28.97 -11.22
N GLY A 16 12.00 28.19 -10.14
CA GLY A 16 10.93 27.86 -9.22
C GLY A 16 11.36 26.87 -8.15
N ARG A 17 10.50 26.66 -7.15
CA ARG A 17 10.69 25.70 -6.06
C ARG A 17 9.47 24.79 -5.95
N ILE A 18 9.71 23.51 -5.72
CA ILE A 18 8.66 22.52 -5.47
C ILE A 18 8.06 22.79 -4.09
N LYS A 19 6.73 22.83 -4.00
CA LYS A 19 6.02 22.88 -2.72
C LYS A 19 5.99 21.48 -2.11
N LEU A 20 6.59 21.34 -0.93
CA LEU A 20 6.58 20.10 -0.16
C LEU A 20 5.55 20.21 0.98
N VAL A 21 4.86 19.12 1.26
CA VAL A 21 3.77 19.06 2.24
C VAL A 21 3.83 17.73 2.96
N ASN A 22 3.38 17.70 4.22
CA ASN A 22 3.32 16.48 5.03
C ASN A 22 2.00 16.40 5.81
N PRO A 23 0.86 16.13 5.14
CA PRO A 23 -0.44 16.02 5.79
C PRO A 23 -0.49 14.75 6.65
N PRO A 24 -1.22 14.74 7.77
CA PRO A 24 -1.48 13.52 8.52
C PRO A 24 -2.13 12.44 7.64
N GLU A 25 -1.71 11.18 7.79
CA GLU A 25 -2.21 10.06 6.96
C GLU A 25 -3.73 9.91 7.01
N GLY A 26 -4.35 10.17 8.17
CA GLY A 26 -5.80 10.09 8.35
C GLY A 26 -6.61 11.11 7.55
N ASP A 27 -5.96 12.18 7.09
CA ASP A 27 -6.56 13.25 6.29
C ASP A 27 -6.34 13.05 4.79
N LEU A 28 -5.65 11.97 4.39
CA LEU A 28 -5.40 11.62 3.01
C LEU A 28 -6.38 10.54 2.52
N LEU A 29 -6.82 10.70 1.29
CA LEU A 29 -7.58 9.71 0.54
C LEU A 29 -6.81 9.35 -0.72
N ARG A 30 -6.65 8.05 -0.97
CA ARG A 30 -6.06 7.55 -2.20
C ARG A 30 -7.10 7.56 -3.30
N GLY A 31 -6.83 8.27 -4.40
CA GLY A 31 -7.66 8.25 -5.59
C GLY A 31 -7.44 7.00 -6.45
N ASP A 32 -8.30 6.81 -7.44
CA ASP A 32 -8.23 5.70 -8.40
C ASP A 32 -7.01 5.80 -9.33
N ASP A 33 -6.48 7.01 -9.49
CA ASP A 33 -5.22 7.30 -10.20
C ASP A 33 -3.97 7.02 -9.37
N GLY A 34 -4.14 6.56 -8.13
CA GLY A 34 -3.04 6.29 -7.20
C GLY A 34 -2.46 7.54 -6.53
N LEU A 35 -2.98 8.73 -6.82
CA LEU A 35 -2.57 9.98 -6.17
C LEU A 35 -3.37 10.21 -4.89
N PHE A 36 -2.70 10.76 -3.88
CA PHE A 36 -3.33 11.13 -2.62
C PHE A 36 -3.91 12.54 -2.69
N ARG A 37 -5.10 12.72 -2.11
CA ARG A 37 -5.81 13.99 -2.00
C ARG A 37 -6.22 14.22 -0.56
N THR A 38 -6.26 15.46 -0.13
CA THR A 38 -6.81 15.82 1.18
C THR A 38 -8.31 15.54 1.20
N ARG A 39 -8.81 14.99 2.31
CA ARG A 39 -10.22 14.64 2.48
C ARG A 39 -11.15 15.86 2.38
N ASN A 40 -10.65 17.04 2.75
CA ASN A 40 -11.36 18.31 2.66
C ASN A 40 -11.22 19.02 1.29
N ALA A 41 -10.53 18.40 0.34
CA ALA A 41 -10.17 18.97 -0.97
C ALA A 41 -9.43 20.32 -0.92
N GLN A 42 -8.87 20.70 0.24
CA GLN A 42 -8.08 21.91 0.39
C GLN A 42 -6.60 21.63 0.13
N PRO A 43 -5.84 22.58 -0.44
CA PRO A 43 -4.41 22.42 -0.60
C PRO A 43 -3.72 22.16 0.74
N ALA A 44 -2.87 21.14 0.79
CA ALA A 44 -2.06 20.87 1.97
C ALA A 44 -1.13 22.05 2.30
N ILE A 45 -0.89 22.28 3.59
CA ILE A 45 -0.01 23.33 4.08
C ILE A 45 1.43 22.94 3.79
N VAL A 46 2.26 23.93 3.42
CA VAL A 46 3.69 23.71 3.17
C VAL A 46 4.39 23.24 4.45
N ASP A 47 5.28 22.28 4.31
CA ASP A 47 6.14 21.82 5.40
C ASP A 47 7.61 21.97 4.97
N GLU A 48 8.37 22.75 5.73
CA GLU A 48 9.79 23.03 5.48
C GLU A 48 10.73 21.93 5.98
N THR A 49 10.21 20.97 6.75
CA THR A 49 11.00 19.84 7.27
C THR A 49 11.17 18.73 6.24
N VAL A 50 10.31 18.68 5.22
CA VAL A 50 10.37 17.70 4.15
C VAL A 50 11.54 18.04 3.22
N GLN A 51 12.37 17.04 2.93
CA GLN A 51 13.52 17.17 2.05
C GLN A 51 13.36 16.28 0.82
N VAL A 52 13.98 16.70 -0.28
CA VAL A 52 14.01 15.93 -1.54
C VAL A 52 15.46 15.55 -1.83
N GLU A 53 15.67 14.27 -2.13
CA GLU A 53 16.96 13.77 -2.59
C GLU A 53 16.97 13.70 -4.14
N PRO A 54 17.79 14.51 -4.83
CA PRO A 54 17.85 14.49 -6.29
C PRO A 54 18.40 13.16 -6.82
N GLY A 55 17.73 12.60 -7.85
CA GLY A 55 18.20 11.38 -8.52
C GLY A 55 17.87 10.08 -7.81
N ALA A 56 17.18 10.14 -6.66
CA ALA A 56 16.62 8.97 -5.99
C ALA A 56 15.16 8.73 -6.43
N LEU A 57 14.77 7.45 -6.53
CA LEU A 57 13.38 7.03 -6.74
C LEU A 57 12.95 6.17 -5.55
N GLU A 58 11.81 6.51 -4.96
CA GLU A 58 11.23 5.75 -3.86
C GLU A 58 10.82 4.34 -4.32
N GLY A 59 11.31 3.33 -3.61
CA GLY A 59 10.94 1.93 -3.83
C GLY A 59 9.65 1.55 -3.11
N SER A 60 9.06 0.42 -3.51
CA SER A 60 7.94 -0.14 -2.76
C SER A 60 8.41 -0.67 -1.40
N ASN A 61 7.63 -0.40 -0.35
CA ASN A 61 7.84 -0.97 0.98
C ASN A 61 7.29 -2.41 1.12
N VAL A 62 6.79 -3.02 0.03
CA VAL A 62 6.17 -4.35 0.03
C VAL A 62 7.19 -5.44 -0.28
N ASN A 63 7.28 -6.45 0.58
CA ASN A 63 7.98 -7.70 0.28
C ASN A 63 7.03 -8.72 -0.37
N SER A 64 7.21 -8.96 -1.67
CA SER A 64 6.36 -9.86 -2.45
C SER A 64 6.39 -11.32 -1.97
N VAL A 65 7.52 -11.80 -1.44
CA VAL A 65 7.64 -13.19 -0.96
C VAL A 65 6.79 -13.39 0.28
N ASP A 66 6.90 -12.48 1.24
CA ASP A 66 6.09 -12.53 2.47
C ASP A 66 4.60 -12.38 2.17
N ALA A 67 4.25 -11.52 1.21
CA ALA A 67 2.86 -11.36 0.77
C ALA A 67 2.30 -12.66 0.18
N MET A 68 3.06 -13.35 -0.68
CA MET A 68 2.64 -14.63 -1.26
C MET A 68 2.50 -15.73 -0.21
N VAL A 69 3.42 -15.83 0.74
CA VAL A 69 3.34 -16.81 1.84
C VAL A 69 2.11 -16.56 2.72
N ARG A 70 1.80 -15.28 3.01
CA ARG A 70 0.56 -14.91 3.71
C ARG A 70 -0.68 -15.31 2.93
N MET A 71 -0.71 -15.07 1.61
CA MET A 71 -1.83 -15.49 0.76
C MET A 71 -2.03 -17.01 0.77
N ILE A 72 -0.95 -17.80 0.63
CA ILE A 72 -1.03 -19.27 0.69
C ILE A 72 -1.55 -19.75 2.05
N SER A 73 -1.07 -19.12 3.13
CA SER A 73 -1.51 -19.44 4.49
C SER A 73 -3.00 -19.16 4.68
N LEU A 74 -3.48 -18.02 4.19
CA LEU A 74 -4.90 -17.64 4.21
C LEU A 74 -5.76 -18.61 3.38
N ALA A 75 -5.30 -19.00 2.18
CA ALA A 75 -6.00 -19.95 1.34
C ALA A 75 -6.15 -21.32 2.03
N ARG A 76 -5.09 -21.82 2.66
CA ARG A 76 -5.14 -23.08 3.41
C ARG A 76 -6.08 -22.99 4.62
N GLN A 77 -6.06 -21.87 5.35
CA GLN A 77 -6.99 -21.65 6.46
C GLN A 77 -8.45 -21.66 5.98
N PHE A 78 -8.74 -21.00 4.86
CA PHE A 78 -10.05 -21.01 4.24
C PHE A 78 -10.48 -22.43 3.82
N GLU A 79 -9.60 -23.20 3.18
CA GLU A 79 -9.89 -24.60 2.82
C GLU A 79 -10.24 -25.46 4.05
N LEU A 80 -9.51 -25.31 5.15
CA LEU A 80 -9.80 -26.01 6.40
C LEU A 80 -11.16 -25.60 6.98
N GLN A 81 -11.50 -24.30 6.94
CA GLN A 81 -12.81 -23.81 7.37
C GLN A 81 -13.95 -24.43 6.53
N VAL A 82 -13.77 -24.53 5.21
CA VAL A 82 -14.75 -25.18 4.31
C VAL A 82 -14.89 -26.67 4.61
N ARG A 83 -13.77 -27.39 4.78
CA ARG A 83 -13.80 -28.83 5.11
C ARG A 83 -14.47 -29.12 6.45
N MET A 84 -14.24 -28.28 7.46
CA MET A 84 -14.94 -28.40 8.75
C MET A 84 -16.45 -28.23 8.59
N LEU A 85 -16.88 -27.26 7.77
CA LEU A 85 -18.30 -27.01 7.50
C LEU A 85 -18.95 -28.21 6.78
N GLN A 86 -18.28 -28.78 5.77
CA GLN A 86 -18.73 -29.99 5.08
C GLN A 86 -18.84 -31.19 6.03
N THR A 87 -17.89 -31.33 6.94
CA THR A 87 -17.88 -32.41 7.95
C THR A 87 -19.04 -32.24 8.93
N ALA A 88 -19.31 -31.01 9.37
CA ALA A 88 -20.46 -30.69 10.21
C ALA A 88 -21.78 -31.01 9.50
N GLU A 89 -21.92 -30.67 8.22
CA GLU A 89 -23.10 -30.99 7.41
C GLU A 89 -23.30 -32.51 7.26
N ALA A 90 -22.22 -33.26 6.97
CA ALA A 90 -22.28 -34.72 6.89
C ALA A 90 -22.70 -35.35 8.22
N ASN A 91 -22.16 -34.87 9.34
CA ASN A 91 -22.52 -35.34 10.67
C ASN A 91 -23.99 -35.06 11.01
N ALA A 92 -24.48 -33.85 10.70
CA ALA A 92 -25.88 -33.47 10.90
C ALA A 92 -26.85 -34.38 10.12
N ARG A 93 -26.51 -34.73 8.87
CA ARG A 93 -27.30 -35.68 8.06
C ARG A 93 -27.33 -37.08 8.67
N ALA A 94 -26.17 -37.60 9.10
CA ALA A 94 -26.09 -38.91 9.74
C ALA A 94 -26.91 -38.98 11.03
N ALA A 95 -26.81 -37.96 11.89
CA ALA A 95 -27.61 -37.86 13.11
C ALA A 95 -29.13 -37.85 12.82
N THR A 96 -29.54 -37.14 11.78
CA THR A 96 -30.95 -37.11 11.34
C THR A 96 -31.44 -38.48 10.88
N ALA A 97 -30.62 -39.23 10.13
CA ALA A 97 -30.97 -40.58 9.69
C ALA A 97 -31.19 -41.55 10.89
N LEU A 98 -30.33 -41.48 11.91
CA LEU A 98 -30.48 -42.30 13.12
C LEU A 98 -31.80 -42.00 13.87
N LEU A 99 -32.21 -40.73 13.94
CA LEU A 99 -33.50 -40.35 14.54
C LEU A 99 -34.70 -40.90 13.77
N THR A 100 -34.59 -41.10 12.46
CA THR A 100 -35.68 -41.65 11.63
C THR A 100 -35.77 -43.17 11.66
N MET A 101 -34.66 -43.87 11.91
CA MET A 101 -34.63 -45.34 11.99
C MET A 101 -35.12 -45.87 13.35
N ASN A 102 -35.19 -45.02 14.39
CA ASN A 102 -35.64 -45.38 15.73
C ASN A 102 -37.10 -44.94 16.03
N ARG A 103 -37.96 -44.93 14.99
CA ARG A 103 -39.41 -44.83 15.11
C ARG A 103 -40.09 -46.06 14.53
#